data_AF-A0AAW7YTY9-F1
#
_entry.id   AF-A0AAW7YTY9-F1
#
_cell.length_a   1.000
_cell.length_b   1.000
_cell.length_c   1.000
_cell.angle_alpha   90.00
_cell.angle_beta   90.00
_cell.angle_gamma   90.00
#
_symmetry.space_group_name_H-M   'P 1'
#
loop_
_entity.id
_entity.type
_entity.pdbx_description
1 polymer ?
#
loop_
_entity_poly.entity_id
_entity_poly.type
_entity_poly.pdbx_seq_one_letter_code
_entity_poly.pdbx_strand_id
1 'polypeptide(L)' 'LNCVVAVFDSKDGQLAQNVLLADTSRMRLLGETQVDFDQQQVNMILRPQAKRAQIFGLSTPVQVSGSFEDFKIGVASG' A
#
# COMPACT_ATOMS: atom_id res chain seq x y z
N LEU A 1 13.20 8.12 -4.54
CA LEU A 1 12.39 7.01 -5.06
C LEU A 1 13.14 6.44 -6.27
N ASN A 2 13.38 5.13 -6.32
CA ASN A 2 14.12 4.49 -7.41
C ASN A 2 13.16 3.95 -8.46
N CYS A 3 12.17 3.16 -8.04
CA CYS A 3 11.12 2.66 -8.92
C CYS A 3 9.83 2.42 -8.16
N VAL A 4 8.73 2.33 -8.91
CA VAL A 4 7.43 1.85 -8.45
C VAL A 4 6.91 0.88 -9.49
N VAL A 5 6.44 -0.27 -9.04
CA VAL A 5 5.79 -1.29 -9.86
C VAL A 5 4.45 -1.57 -9.23
N ALA A 6 3.39 -1.44 -10.03
CA ALA A 6 2.03 -1.70 -9.61
C ALA A 6 1.33 -2.52 -10.69
N VAL A 7 0.85 -3.70 -10.33
CA VAL A 7 0.11 -4.62 -11.19
C VAL A 7 -1.16 -5.00 -10.45
N PHE A 8 -2.29 -4.78 -11.10
CA PHE A 8 -3.60 -5.04 -10.55
C PHE A 8 -4.41 -5.85 -11.55
N ASP A 9 -5.21 -6.78 -11.04
CA ASP A 9 -6.27 -7.40 -11.81
C ASP A 9 -7.56 -6.65 -11.52
N SER A 10 -8.31 -6.34 -12.58
CA SER A 10 -9.64 -5.74 -12.47
C SER A 10 -10.67 -6.69 -13.06
N LYS A 11 -11.71 -6.97 -12.28
CA LYS A 11 -12.82 -7.81 -12.67
C LYS A 11 -14.08 -7.34 -11.96
N ASP A 12 -15.16 -7.16 -12.72
CA ASP A 12 -16.50 -6.87 -12.20
C ASP A 12 -16.51 -5.72 -11.16
N GLY A 13 -15.90 -4.58 -11.51
CA GLY A 13 -15.86 -3.40 -10.62
C GLY A 13 -14.91 -3.53 -9.42
N GLN A 14 -14.28 -4.69 -9.22
CA GLN A 14 -13.29 -4.89 -8.17
C GLN A 14 -11.88 -4.90 -8.75
N LEU A 15 -10.95 -4.25 -8.06
CA LEU A 15 -9.54 -4.27 -8.37
C LEU A 15 -8.78 -4.87 -7.18
N ALA A 16 -8.14 -6.00 -7.46
CA ALA A 16 -7.30 -6.72 -6.52
C ALA A 16 -5.84 -6.57 -6.95
N GLN A 17 -4.97 -6.32 -5.99
CA GLN A 17 -3.55 -6.15 -6.25
C GLN A 17 -2.82 -7.49 -6.44
N ASN A 18 -2.06 -7.60 -7.53
CA ASN A 18 -1.08 -8.65 -7.73
C ASN A 18 0.30 -8.25 -7.23
N VAL A 19 0.74 -7.02 -7.55
CA VAL A 19 2.02 -6.47 -7.10
C VAL A 19 1.86 -5.00 -6.79
N LEU A 20 2.31 -4.55 -5.62
CA LEU A 20 2.63 -3.15 -5.37
C LEU A 20 3.96 -3.10 -4.64
N LEU A 21 4.94 -2.50 -5.32
CA LEU A 21 6.31 -2.43 -4.87
C LEU A 21 6.82 -1.02 -5.14
N ALA A 22 7.33 -0.34 -4.13
CA ALA A 22 8.13 0.86 -4.33
C ALA A 22 9.53 0.66 -3.75
N ASP A 23 10.54 1.06 -4.50
CA ASP A 23 11.93 0.91 -4.10
C ASP A 23 12.56 2.28 -3.85
N THR A 24 13.31 2.41 -2.76
CA THR A 24 14.13 3.58 -2.45
C THR A 24 15.54 3.15 -2.13
N SER A 25 16.46 4.10 -1.95
CA SER A 25 17.85 3.80 -1.63
C SER A 25 18.02 3.04 -0.30
N ARG A 26 17.11 3.22 0.68
CA ARG A 26 17.25 2.64 2.04
C ARG A 26 16.20 1.60 2.39
N MET A 27 15.03 1.64 1.76
CA MET A 27 13.92 0.75 2.07
C MET A 27 13.15 0.35 0.81
N ARG A 28 12.43 -0.76 0.92
CA ARG A 28 11.44 -1.26 -0.03
C ARG A 28 10.06 -1.14 0.63
N LEU A 29 9.07 -0.66 -0.09
CA LEU A 29 7.67 -0.66 0.34
C LEU A 29 6.95 -1.77 -0.41
N LEU A 30 6.28 -2.64 0.31
CA LEU A 30 5.34 -3.62 -0.25
C LEU A 30 3.93 -3.14 0.05
N GLY A 31 3.08 -3.10 -0.95
CA GLY A 31 1.68 -2.76 -0.78
C GLY A 31 0.78 -3.99 -0.82
N GLU A 32 -0.41 -3.86 -0.26
CA GLU A 32 -1.60 -4.68 -0.52
C GLU A 32 -2.74 -3.70 -0.79
N THR A 33 -3.49 -3.88 -1.87
CA THR A 33 -4.53 -2.92 -2.28
C THR A 33 -5.77 -3.67 -2.75
N GLN A 34 -6.92 -3.21 -2.28
CA GLN A 34 -8.25 -3.62 -2.73
C GLN A 34 -9.05 -2.36 -3.02
N VAL A 35 -9.69 -2.32 -4.17
CA VAL A 35 -10.58 -1.22 -4.56
C VAL A 35 -11.89 -1.83 -5.05
N ASP A 36 -13.00 -1.34 -4.51
CA ASP A 36 -14.34 -1.61 -5.00
C ASP A 36 -14.85 -0.32 -5.67
N PHE A 37 -14.93 -0.32 -7.00
CA PHE A 37 -15.40 0.84 -7.76
C PHE A 37 -16.92 1.00 -7.69
N ASP A 38 -17.67 -0.08 -7.48
CA ASP A 38 -19.13 -0.04 -7.37
C ASP A 38 -19.56 0.61 -6.04
N GLN A 39 -18.84 0.31 -4.97
CA GLN A 39 -19.04 0.91 -3.64
C GLN A 39 -18.20 2.17 -3.42
N GLN A 40 -17.28 2.48 -4.35
CA GLN A 40 -16.32 3.57 -4.24
C GLN A 40 -15.46 3.50 -2.98
N GLN A 41 -15.00 2.30 -2.63
CA GLN A 41 -14.20 2.03 -1.44
C GLN A 41 -12.77 1.65 -1.80
N VAL A 42 -11.82 2.12 -0.99
CA VAL A 42 -10.41 1.76 -1.08
C VAL A 42 -9.90 1.25 0.25
N ASN A 43 -9.07 0.20 0.19
CA ASN A 43 -8.26 -0.26 1.30
C ASN A 43 -6.86 -0.59 0.79
N MET A 44 -5.83 0.07 1.34
CA MET A 44 -4.44 -0.13 0.98
C MET A 44 -3.58 -0.19 2.24
N ILE A 45 -2.66 -1.16 2.31
CA ILE A 45 -1.66 -1.25 3.37
C ILE A 45 -0.27 -1.21 2.73
N LEU A 46 0.57 -0.26 3.16
CA LEU A 46 1.97 -0.16 2.76
C LEU A 46 2.87 -0.57 3.92
N ARG A 47 3.71 -1.59 3.69
CA ARG A 47 4.64 -2.15 4.66
C ARG A 47 6.08 -1.82 4.27
N PRO A 48 6.76 -0.93 5.01
CA PRO A 48 8.17 -0.65 4.79
C PRO A 48 9.05 -1.81 5.26
N GLN A 49 10.02 -2.18 4.43
CA GLN A 49 11.07 -3.14 4.73
C GLN A 49 12.43 -2.49 4.48
N ALA A 50 13.22 -2.30 5.53
CA ALA A 50 14.57 -1.75 5.41
C ALA A 50 15.49 -2.70 4.60
N LYS A 51 16.37 -2.13 3.78
CA LYS A 51 17.37 -2.90 3.01
C LYS A 51 18.62 -3.26 3.82
N ARG A 52 18.80 -2.63 4.98
CA ARG A 52 19.92 -2.82 5.92
C ARG A 52 19.38 -2.67 7.34
N ALA A 53 20.05 -3.26 8.33
CA ALA A 53 19.69 -3.09 9.73
C ALA A 53 19.68 -1.60 10.12
N GLN A 54 18.61 -1.16 10.80
CA GLN A 54 18.47 0.21 11.31
C GLN A 54 18.17 0.14 12.80
N ILE A 55 18.98 0.80 13.63
CA ILE A 55 18.87 0.70 15.10
C ILE A 55 17.70 1.55 15.66
N PHE A 56 17.04 2.37 14.83
CA PHE A 56 15.85 3.17 15.18
C PHE A 56 14.93 3.39 13.96
N GLY A 57 14.85 2.41 13.04
CA GLY A 57 14.17 2.58 11.75
C GLY A 57 12.65 2.54 11.85
N LEU A 58 11.97 3.61 11.44
CA LEU A 58 10.52 3.67 11.29
C LEU A 58 10.07 2.71 10.17
N SER A 59 9.65 1.51 10.55
CA SER A 59 9.05 0.51 9.64
C SER A 59 7.55 0.38 9.89
N THR A 60 6.93 1.45 10.38
CA THR A 60 5.52 1.49 10.74
C THR A 60 4.67 1.34 9.48
N PRO A 61 3.86 0.27 9.38
CA PRO A 61 2.94 0.12 8.26
C PRO A 61 1.93 1.26 8.22
N VAL A 62 1.63 1.75 7.02
CA VAL A 62 0.63 2.80 6.80
C VAL A 62 -0.58 2.17 6.11
N GLN A 63 -1.78 2.48 6.58
CA GLN A 63 -3.03 2.08 5.95
C GLN A 63 -3.77 3.29 5.41
N VAL A 64 -4.34 3.14 4.23
CA VAL A 64 -5.33 4.03 3.62
C VAL A 64 -6.64 3.27 3.55
N SER A 65 -7.70 3.78 4.16
CA SER A 65 -9.02 3.13 4.09
C SER A 65 -10.17 4.13 4.13
N GLY A 66 -11.24 3.82 3.41
CA GLY A 66 -12.48 4.61 3.37
C GLY A 66 -13.04 4.73 1.96
N SER A 67 -13.91 5.72 1.74
CA SER A 67 -14.48 5.99 0.43
C SER A 67 -13.53 6.83 -0.43
N PHE A 68 -13.80 6.91 -1.73
CA PHE A 68 -13.01 7.76 -2.64
C PHE A 68 -13.06 9.24 -2.26
N GLU A 69 -14.16 9.68 -1.64
CA GLU A 69 -14.35 11.07 -1.21
C GLU A 69 -13.88 11.33 0.23
N ASP A 70 -13.83 10.29 1.08
CA ASP A 70 -13.42 10.42 2.49
C ASP A 70 -12.64 9.20 2.99
N PHE A 71 -11.41 9.04 2.50
CA PHE A 71 -10.46 8.07 3.06
C PHE A 71 -9.62 8.69 4.18
N LYS A 72 -9.17 7.84 5.11
CA LYS A 72 -8.22 8.21 6.15
C LYS A 72 -6.89 7.53 5.93
N ILE A 73 -5.83 8.16 6.43
CA ILE A 73 -4.47 7.61 6.44
C ILE A 73 -4.07 7.43 7.90
N GLY A 74 -3.61 6.24 8.25
CA GLY A 74 -3.23 5.90 9.62
C GLY A 74 -2.13 4.85 9.69
N VAL A 75 -1.74 4.49 10.91
CA VAL A 75 -0.89 3.34 11.15
C VAL A 75 -1.75 2.08 10.99
N ALA A 76 -1.32 1.14 10.17
CA ALA A 76 -2.04 -0.13 10.05
C ALA A 76 -1.91 -0.88 11.39
N SER A 77 -3.02 -1.13 12.06
CA SER A 77 -3.07 -2.11 13.15
C SER A 77 -2.91 -3.50 12.54
N GLY A 78 -1.95 -4.26 13.03
CA GLY A 78 -1.58 -5.58 12.51
C GLY A 78 -2.74 -6.57 12.44
#